data_AF-A0A3D4CHH1-F1
#
_entry.id   AF-A0A3D4CHH1-F1
#
_cell.length_a   1.000
_cell.length_b   1.000
_cell.length_c   1.000
_cell.angle_alpha   90.00
_cell.angle_beta   90.00
_cell.angle_gamma   90.00
#
_symmetry.space_group_name_H-M   'P 1'
#
loop_
_entity.id
_entity.type
_entity.pdbx_description
1 polymer ?
#
loop_
_entity_poly.entity_id
_entity_poly.type
_entity_poly.pdbx_seq_one_letter_code
_entity_poly.pdbx_strand_id
1 'polypeptide(L)'
;FGTNVLENNTLVMNNLSGIYQFMSGNYLFRFDGEEITACYRFKQDSLLKDNIVNQLSEDTLKQYLKTFEAAIQTYDESLLENKMTANDQAH
;
A
#
# COMPACT_ATOMS: atom_id res chain seq x y z
N PHE A 1 -5.67 6.05 10.18
CA PHE A 1 -6.81 5.14 10.03
C PHE A 1 -6.90 4.76 8.55
N GLY A 2 -7.02 3.47 8.23
CA GLY A 2 -6.87 2.94 6.87
C GLY A 2 -8.15 3.07 6.05
N THR A 3 -8.03 3.62 4.85
CA THR A 3 -9.15 3.79 3.92
C THR A 3 -9.41 2.48 3.18
N ASN A 4 -10.65 2.02 3.25
CA ASN A 4 -11.11 0.79 2.63
C ASN A 4 -11.35 1.04 1.13
N VAL A 5 -10.30 0.90 0.33
CA VAL A 5 -10.39 0.91 -1.13
C VAL A 5 -10.32 -0.54 -1.57
N LEU A 6 -11.29 -0.97 -2.38
CA LEU A 6 -11.51 -2.32 -2.92
C LEU A 6 -12.46 -3.16 -2.04
N GLU A 7 -13.73 -3.26 -2.48
CA GLU A 7 -14.84 -4.01 -1.88
C GLU A 7 -14.65 -5.55 -1.85
N ASN A 8 -13.52 -6.00 -1.30
CA ASN A 8 -13.33 -7.27 -0.56
C ASN A 8 -11.86 -7.49 -0.12
N ASN A 9 -10.97 -6.52 -0.35
CA ASN A 9 -9.58 -6.57 0.11
C ASN A 9 -9.22 -5.26 0.81
N THR A 10 -9.25 -5.26 2.14
CA THR A 10 -8.74 -4.14 2.93
C THR A 10 -7.28 -3.88 2.59
N LEU A 11 -7.00 -2.75 1.93
CA LEU A 11 -5.65 -2.29 1.65
C LEU A 11 -5.09 -1.60 2.90
N VAL A 12 -4.22 -2.29 3.62
CA VAL A 12 -3.49 -1.69 4.75
C VAL A 12 -2.16 -1.16 4.23
N MET A 13 -1.92 0.14 4.45
CA MET A 13 -0.68 0.81 4.10
C MET A 13 0.07 1.25 5.34
N ASN A 14 1.35 0.90 5.42
CA ASN A 14 2.27 1.42 6.43
C ASN A 14 3.63 1.72 5.81
N ASN A 15 4.21 2.86 6.18
CA ASN A 15 5.55 3.25 5.76
C ASN A 15 6.55 2.82 6.84
N LEU A 16 7.45 1.90 6.50
CA LEU A 16 8.55 1.48 7.36
C LEU A 16 9.86 1.89 6.68
N SER A 17 10.49 2.95 7.18
CA SER A 17 11.80 3.42 6.71
C SER A 17 11.84 3.72 5.20
N GLY A 18 10.78 4.31 4.64
CA GLY A 18 10.69 4.64 3.22
C GLY A 18 10.11 3.54 2.33
N ILE A 19 9.83 2.37 2.88
CA ILE A 19 9.17 1.28 2.16
C ILE A 19 7.70 1.23 2.56
N TYR A 20 6.81 1.45 1.59
CA TYR A 20 5.38 1.23 1.72
C TYR A 20 5.09 -0.26 1.69
N GLN A 21 4.31 -0.74 2.65
CA GLN A 21 3.80 -2.09 2.66
C GLN A 21 2.31 -2.08 2.41
N PHE A 22 1.88 -2.85 1.42
CA PHE A 22 0.48 -3.00 1.06
C PHE A 22 0.02 -4.43 1.32
N MET A 23 -0.98 -4.60 2.18
CA MET A 23 -1.62 -5.89 2.40
C MET A 23 -2.90 -5.99 1.59
N SER A 24 -3.05 -7.04 0.78
CA SER A 24 -4.25 -7.28 -0.02
C SER A 24 -4.57 -8.78 -0.02
N GLY A 25 -5.61 -9.15 0.72
CA GLY A 25 -6.05 -10.55 0.86
C GLY A 25 -5.02 -11.43 1.57
N ASN A 26 -4.28 -12.23 0.81
CA ASN A 26 -3.22 -13.13 1.31
C ASN A 26 -1.81 -12.64 0.97
N TYR A 27 -1.71 -11.50 0.28
CA TYR A 27 -0.44 -10.96 -0.23
C TYR A 27 0.00 -9.74 0.57
N LEU A 28 1.31 -9.66 0.79
CA LEU A 28 2.00 -8.49 1.29
C LEU A 28 2.95 -8.01 0.18
N PHE A 29 2.76 -6.79 -0.28
CA PHE A 29 3.62 -6.14 -1.26
C PHE A 29 4.51 -5.13 -0.55
N ARG A 30 5.76 -5.01 -1.01
CA ARG A 30 6.67 -3.91 -0.66
C ARG A 30 6.86 -3.03 -1.88
N PHE A 31 6.73 -1.73 -1.66
CA PHE A 31 6.81 -0.70 -2.69
C PHE A 31 7.72 0.41 -2.16
N ASP A 32 8.72 0.82 -2.93
CA ASP A 32 9.69 1.83 -2.50
C ASP A 32 9.31 3.27 -2.87
N GLY A 33 8.21 3.45 -3.60
CA GLY A 33 7.78 4.73 -4.16
C GLY A 33 7.81 4.74 -5.69
N GLU A 34 8.55 3.83 -6.31
CA GLU A 34 8.69 3.72 -7.77
C GLU A 34 8.29 2.33 -8.29
N GLU A 35 8.72 1.26 -7.61
CA GLU A 35 8.44 -0.11 -8.04
C GLU A 35 8.08 -1.09 -6.90
N ILE A 36 7.45 -2.20 -7.28
CA ILE A 36 7.16 -3.31 -6.35
C ILE A 36 8.43 -4.12 -6.17
N THR A 37 9.09 -3.96 -5.03
CA THR A 37 10.37 -4.61 -4.72
C THR A 37 10.19 -6.04 -4.19
N ALA A 38 9.04 -6.36 -3.61
CA ALA A 38 8.74 -7.72 -3.15
C ALA A 38 7.24 -8.00 -3.05
N CYS A 39 6.89 -9.28 -3.16
CA CYS A 39 5.56 -9.80 -2.87
C CYS A 39 5.67 -11.11 -2.10
N TYR A 40 4.87 -11.28 -1.05
CA TYR A 40 4.88 -12.46 -0.18
C TYR A 40 3.47 -12.97 0.09
N ARG A 41 3.30 -14.29 0.22
CA ARG A 41 2.06 -14.90 0.74
C ARG A 41 2.06 -14.90 2.27
N PHE A 42 1.91 -13.73 2.90
CA PHE A 42 2.17 -13.56 4.34
C PHE A 42 1.37 -14.49 5.28
N LYS A 43 0.19 -14.97 4.87
CA LYS A 43 -0.59 -15.95 5.65
C LYS A 43 0.02 -17.36 5.67
N GLN A 44 0.78 -17.73 4.64
CA GLN A 44 1.45 -19.03 4.50
C GLN A 44 2.96 -18.93 4.78
N ASP A 45 3.52 -17.74 4.63
CA ASP A 45 4.92 -17.42 4.88
C ASP A 45 5.02 -16.22 5.83
N SER A 46 4.81 -16.48 7.11
CA SER A 46 4.85 -15.45 8.16
C SER A 46 6.25 -14.86 8.37
N LEU A 47 7.29 -15.51 7.85
CA LEU A 47 8.68 -15.05 7.93
C LEU A 47 9.11 -14.26 6.69
N LEU A 48 8.25 -14.11 5.68
CA LEU A 48 8.51 -13.35 4.45
C LEU A 48 9.79 -13.79 3.74
N LYS A 49 10.00 -15.11 3.63
CA LYS A 49 11.18 -15.72 3.01
C LYS A 49 11.01 -15.92 1.50
N ASP A 50 9.80 -16.21 1.04
CA ASP A 50 9.51 -16.54 -0.35
C ASP A 50 9.01 -15.30 -1.10
N ASN A 51 9.94 -14.58 -1.72
CA ASN A 51 9.60 -13.45 -2.58
C ASN A 51 9.11 -13.97 -3.94
N ILE A 52 7.82 -13.81 -4.18
CA ILE A 52 7.13 -14.27 -5.39
C ILE A 52 6.89 -13.16 -6.41
N VAL A 53 7.52 -11.98 -6.25
CA VAL A 53 7.31 -10.84 -7.18
C VAL A 53 7.59 -11.24 -8.64
N ASN A 54 8.63 -12.03 -8.87
CA ASN A 54 9.02 -12.51 -10.20
C ASN A 54 8.10 -13.62 -10.75
N GLN A 55 7.15 -14.12 -9.94
CA GLN A 55 6.14 -15.08 -10.36
C GLN A 55 4.84 -14.39 -10.82
N LEU A 56 4.70 -13.09 -10.58
CA LEU A 56 3.56 -12.31 -11.02
C LEU A 56 3.74 -11.91 -12.50
N SER A 57 2.64 -11.87 -13.25
CA SER A 57 2.70 -11.35 -14.62
C SER A 57 2.95 -9.84 -14.62
N GLU A 58 3.57 -9.33 -15.68
CA GLU A 58 3.82 -7.90 -15.85
C GLU A 58 2.52 -7.07 -15.77
N ASP A 59 1.43 -7.56 -16.37
CA ASP A 59 0.12 -6.92 -16.30
C ASP A 59 -0.42 -6.84 -14.85
N THR A 60 -0.19 -7.89 -14.06
CA THR A 60 -0.58 -7.92 -12.64
C THR A 60 0.22 -6.89 -11.86
N LEU A 61 1.53 -6.82 -12.07
CA LEU A 61 2.39 -5.84 -11.42
C LEU A 61 1.97 -4.40 -11.77
N LYS A 62 1.68 -4.12 -13.05
CA LYS A 62 1.19 -2.81 -13.51
C LYS A 62 -0.15 -2.43 -12.87
N GLN A 63 -1.06 -3.38 -12.69
CA GLN A 63 -2.33 -3.10 -12.03
C GLN A 63 -2.14 -2.74 -10.55
N TYR A 64 -1.27 -3.47 -9.85
CA TYR A 64 -0.95 -3.16 -8.46
C TYR A 64 -0.21 -1.83 -8.31
N LEU A 65 0.74 -1.51 -9.19
CA LEU A 65 1.43 -0.22 -9.20
C LEU A 65 0.45 0.94 -9.24
N LYS A 66 -0.47 0.95 -10.22
CA LYS A 66 -1.51 1.99 -10.32
C LYS A 66 -2.36 2.09 -9.06
N THR A 67 -2.67 0.95 -8.44
CA THR A 67 -3.46 0.90 -7.21
C THR A 67 -2.69 1.49 -6.03
N PHE A 68 -1.40 1.21 -5.92
CA PHE A 68 -0.54 1.71 -4.85
C PHE A 68 -0.27 3.20 -4.98
N GLU A 69 0.01 3.69 -6.19
CA GLU A 69 0.14 5.11 -6.49
C GLU A 69 -1.12 5.88 -6.09
N ALA A 70 -2.30 5.40 -6.51
CA ALA A 70 -3.57 6.02 -6.15
C ALA A 70 -3.81 6.02 -4.63
N ALA A 71 -3.49 4.91 -3.94
CA ALA A 71 -3.63 4.81 -2.50
C ALA A 71 -2.72 5.80 -1.74
N ILE A 72 -1.49 6.00 -2.21
CA ILE A 72 -0.55 6.98 -1.63
C ILE A 72 -1.07 8.40 -1.87
N GLN A 73 -1.51 8.72 -3.08
CA GLN A 73 -2.08 10.02 -3.42
C GLN A 73 -3.27 10.35 -2.50
N THR A 74 -4.24 9.43 -2.35
CA THR A 74 -5.38 9.63 -1.45
C THR A 74 -4.96 9.77 0.02
N TYR A 75 -3.92 9.05 0.46
CA TYR A 75 -3.40 9.16 1.82
C TYR A 75 -2.77 10.54 2.08
N ASP A 76 -1.97 11.05 1.14
CA ASP A 76 -1.35 12.36 1.24
C ASP A 76 -2.40 13.48 1.21
N GLU A 77 -3.40 13.38 0.34
CA GLU A 77 -4.56 14.30 0.32
C GLU A 77 -5.30 14.30 1.65
N SER A 78 -5.60 13.12 2.21
CA SER A 78 -6.29 12.98 3.49
C SER A 78 -5.47 13.57 4.65
N LEU A 79 -4.14 13.41 4.62
CA LEU A 79 -3.25 14.01 5.62
C LEU A 79 -3.17 15.53 5.47
N LEU A 80 -3.10 16.04 4.24
CA LEU A 80 -3.07 17.46 3.93
C LEU A 80 -4.38 18.13 4.39
N GLU A 81 -5.52 17.54 4.04
CA GLU A 81 -6.85 18.03 4.41
C GLU A 81 -7.04 18.03 5.94
N ASN A 82 -6.61 16.97 6.63
CA ASN A 82 -6.64 16.94 8.10
C ASN A 82 -5.77 18.03 8.73
N LYS A 83 -4.58 18.30 8.16
CA LYS A 83 -3.71 19.38 8.64
C LYS A 83 -4.30 20.77 8.38
N MET A 84 -4.94 20.98 7.23
CA MET A 84 -5.61 22.24 6.91
C MET A 84 -6.81 22.49 7.82
N THR A 85 -7.67 21.48 8.01
CA THR A 85 -8.88 21.59 8.85
C THR A 85 -8.54 21.77 10.32
N ALA A 86 -7.51 21.09 10.83
CA ALA A 86 -7.04 21.29 12.21
C ALA A 86 -6.49 22.70 12.46
N ASN A 87 -5.94 23.35 11.43
CA ASN A 87 -5.41 24.71 11.53
C ASN A 87 -6.50 25.79 11.37
N ASP A 88 -7.59 25.48 10.68
CA ASP A 88 -8.76 26.38 10.52
C ASP A 88 -9.70 26.39 11.74
N GLN A 89 -9.64 25.38 12.61
CA GLN A 89 -10.44 25.31 13.85
C GLN A 89 -9.81 26.08 15.03
N ALA A 90 -8.70 26.80 14.81
CA ALA A 90 -7.97 27.54 15.85
C ALA A 90 -8.32 29.04 15.96
N HIS A 91 -9.44 29.48 15.36
CA HIS A 91 -9.88 30.88 15.37
C HIS A 91 -11.23 31.10 16.04
#